data_AF-A0A7R9QMT3-F1
#
_entry.id   AF-A0A7R9QMT3-F1
#
_cell.length_a   1.000
_cell.length_b   1.000
_cell.length_c   1.000
_cell.angle_alpha   90.00
_cell.angle_beta   90.00
_cell.angle_gamma   90.00
#
_symmetry.space_group_name_H-M   'P 1'
#
loop_
_entity.id
_entity.type
_entity.pdbx_description
1 polymer ?
#
loop_
_entity_poly.entity_id
_entity_poly.type
_entity_poly.pdbx_seq_one_letter_code
_entity_poly.pdbx_strand_id
1 'polypeptide(L)'
;MANGFNAIGFSQGGQILRAIAQRCPTIQINNLISLGGQHQGVYGLPRCPQQNRICDLVRKLLNYGAYEDYVQSHVVQAEYWHDPLQEDIYKNRSVFL
;
A
#
# COMPACT_ATOMS: atom_id res chain seq x y z
N MET A 1 17.89 -10.25 -19.59
CA MET A 1 17.93 -8.86 -20.10
C MET A 1 19.28 -8.29 -19.69
N ALA A 2 20.22 -8.12 -20.64
CA ALA A 2 21.62 -7.87 -20.28
C ALA A 2 21.92 -6.48 -19.72
N ASN A 3 21.02 -5.49 -19.86
CA ASN A 3 21.28 -4.08 -19.53
C ASN A 3 20.22 -3.42 -18.61
N GLY A 4 19.38 -4.22 -17.94
CA GLY A 4 18.28 -3.71 -17.11
C GLY A 4 17.21 -2.91 -17.88
N PHE A 5 16.34 -2.22 -17.15
CA PHE A 5 15.30 -1.33 -17.71
C PHE A 5 14.94 -0.20 -16.75
N ASN A 6 14.32 0.87 -17.26
CA ASN A 6 13.70 1.91 -16.42
C ASN A 6 12.24 1.54 -16.14
N ALA A 7 11.75 1.89 -14.96
CA ALA A 7 10.39 1.59 -14.52
C ALA A 7 9.65 2.87 -14.10
N ILE A 8 8.40 3.02 -14.53
CA ILE A 8 7.54 4.15 -14.17
C ILE A 8 6.24 3.60 -13.57
N GLY A 9 5.97 3.95 -12.31
CA GLY A 9 4.81 3.48 -11.57
C GLY A 9 3.85 4.61 -11.24
N PHE A 10 2.60 4.49 -11.69
CA PHE A 10 1.53 5.44 -11.38
C PHE A 10 0.69 4.92 -10.21
N SER A 11 0.35 5.80 -9.27
CA SER A 11 -0.45 5.44 -8.08
C SER A 11 0.15 4.20 -7.37
N GLN A 12 -0.65 3.17 -7.06
CA GLN A 12 -0.17 1.95 -6.40
C GLN A 12 0.97 1.24 -7.17
N GLY A 13 1.09 1.45 -8.48
CA GLY A 13 2.18 0.91 -9.29
C GLY A 13 3.57 1.36 -8.81
N GLY A 14 3.66 2.52 -8.15
CA GLY A 14 4.90 3.00 -7.53
C GLY A 14 5.42 2.08 -6.44
N GLN A 15 4.59 1.70 -5.45
CA GLN A 15 5.02 0.77 -4.41
C GLN A 15 5.19 -0.67 -4.91
N ILE A 16 4.41 -1.10 -5.91
CA ILE A 16 4.57 -2.43 -6.52
C ILE A 16 5.94 -2.54 -7.21
N LEU A 17 6.34 -1.55 -8.02
CA LEU A 17 7.65 -1.56 -8.65
C LEU A 17 8.79 -1.42 -7.64
N ARG A 18 8.59 -0.66 -6.55
CA ARG A 18 9.52 -0.64 -5.42
C ARG A 18 9.68 -2.04 -4.81
N ALA A 19 8.58 -2.78 -4.61
CA ALA A 19 8.63 -4.15 -4.12
C ALA A 19 9.44 -5.07 -5.04
N ILE A 20 9.25 -4.96 -6.36
CA ILE A 20 10.04 -5.71 -7.35
C ILE A 20 11.53 -5.39 -7.20
N ALA A 21 11.88 -4.11 -7.13
CA ALA A 21 13.27 -3.68 -6.97
C ALA A 21 13.94 -4.22 -5.68
N GLN A 22 13.16 -4.41 -4.61
CA GLN A 22 13.66 -4.90 -3.32
C GLN A 22 13.67 -6.43 -3.21
N ARG A 23 12.69 -7.12 -3.79
CA ARG A 23 12.47 -8.57 -3.61
C ARG A 23 13.06 -9.43 -4.72
N CYS A 24 13.34 -8.86 -5.90
CA CYS A 24 13.83 -9.61 -7.06
C CYS A 24 15.27 -9.22 -7.43
N PRO A 25 16.32 -9.84 -6.84
CA PRO A 25 17.72 -9.43 -7.06
C PRO A 25 18.22 -9.67 -8.50
N THR A 26 17.53 -10.51 -9.27
CA THR A 26 17.86 -10.79 -10.68
C THR A 26 17.29 -9.75 -11.65
N ILE A 27 16.40 -8.87 -11.18
CA ILE A 27 15.79 -7.80 -11.97
C ILE A 27 16.59 -6.51 -11.77
N GLN A 28 17.14 -5.97 -12.85
CA GLN A 28 17.90 -4.73 -12.81
C GLN A 28 17.03 -3.55 -13.26
N ILE A 29 16.53 -2.77 -12.29
CA ILE A 29 15.86 -1.48 -12.55
C ILE A 29 16.91 -0.37 -12.47
N ASN A 30 17.12 0.34 -13.58
CA ASN A 30 18.11 1.42 -13.68
C ASN A 30 17.59 2.72 -13.05
N ASN A 31 16.35 3.11 -13.38
CA ASN A 31 15.65 4.23 -12.76
C ASN A 31 14.22 3.82 -12.42
N LEU A 32 13.77 4.13 -11.20
CA LEU A 32 12.38 3.98 -10.77
C LEU A 32 11.76 5.37 -10.60
N ILE A 33 10.75 5.69 -11.40
CA ILE A 33 9.98 6.93 -11.31
C ILE A 33 8.62 6.60 -10.71
N SER A 34 8.30 7.15 -9.54
CA SER A 34 6.96 7.02 -8.94
C SER A 34 6.14 8.29 -9.15
N LEU A 35 4.97 8.14 -9.75
CA LEU A 35 4.03 9.22 -10.01
C LEU A 35 2.80 9.05 -9.11
N GLY A 36 2.83 9.73 -7.97
CA GLY A 36 1.76 9.70 -6.96
C GLY A 36 1.66 8.39 -6.19
N GLY A 37 2.75 7.63 -6.06
CA GLY A 37 2.78 6.37 -5.30
C GLY A 37 2.68 6.58 -3.79
N GLN A 38 2.06 5.63 -3.11
CA GLN A 38 1.79 5.69 -1.67
C GLN A 38 2.80 4.83 -0.92
N HIS A 39 4.07 5.26 -0.91
CA HIS A 39 5.16 4.46 -0.34
C HIS A 39 5.03 4.18 1.17
N GLN A 40 4.24 4.98 1.88
CA GLN A 40 3.88 4.81 3.30
C GLN A 40 2.42 4.35 3.47
N GLY A 41 1.81 3.78 2.43
CA GLY A 41 0.41 3.36 2.46
C GLY A 41 -0.57 4.54 2.49
N VAL A 42 -1.83 4.23 2.82
CA VAL A 42 -2.92 5.21 2.93
C VAL A 42 -3.70 5.03 4.23
N TYR A 43 -4.27 6.13 4.72
CA TYR A 43 -5.15 6.16 5.89
C TYR A 43 -6.36 7.07 5.70
N GLY A 44 -7.17 6.77 4.69
CA GLY A 44 -8.37 7.53 4.41
C GLY A 44 -9.04 7.12 3.11
N LEU A 45 -10.31 7.49 2.97
CA LEU A 45 -11.08 7.26 1.76
C LEU A 45 -11.04 8.51 0.86
N PRO A 46 -10.88 8.35 -0.47
CA PRO A 46 -10.89 9.49 -1.39
C PRO A 46 -12.16 10.33 -1.24
N ARG A 47 -11.99 11.66 -1.10
CA ARG A 47 -13.10 12.63 -0.94
C ARG A 47 -14.04 12.33 0.25
N CYS A 48 -13.56 11.62 1.26
CA CYS A 48 -14.32 11.30 2.47
C CYS A 48 -13.66 11.98 3.69
N PRO A 49 -13.91 13.28 3.91
CA PRO A 49 -13.29 14.01 5.00
C PRO A 49 -13.75 13.49 6.36
N GLN A 50 -12.85 13.51 7.35
CA GLN A 50 -13.14 13.00 8.70
C GLN A 50 -14.32 13.70 9.40
N GLN A 51 -14.66 14.94 9.01
CA GLN A 51 -15.82 15.62 9.58
C GLN A 51 -17.16 14.95 9.21
N ASN A 52 -17.17 14.09 8.19
CA ASN A 52 -18.33 13.28 7.85
C ASN A 52 -18.35 12.01 8.72
N ARG A 53 -19.35 11.90 9.61
CA ARG A 53 -19.50 10.77 10.56
C ARG A 53 -19.57 9.40 9.87
N ILE A 54 -20.09 9.34 8.65
CA ILE A 54 -20.17 8.09 7.86
C ILE A 54 -18.77 7.72 7.37
N CYS A 55 -17.99 8.67 6.87
CA CYS A 55 -16.60 8.45 6.44
C CYS A 55 -15.70 7.98 7.58
N ASP A 56 -15.83 8.58 8.76
CA ASP A 56 -15.07 8.16 9.94
C ASP A 56 -15.47 6.76 10.43
N LEU A 57 -16.77 6.43 10.37
CA LEU A 57 -17.25 5.10 10.71
C LEU A 57 -16.73 4.04 9.74
N VAL A 58 -16.80 4.28 8.42
CA VAL A 58 -16.28 3.34 7.42
C VAL A 58 -14.77 3.18 7.59
N ARG A 59 -14.02 4.25 7.85
CA ARG A 59 -12.59 4.16 8.16
C ARG A 59 -12.32 3.27 9.37
N LYS A 60 -13.06 3.46 10.47
CA LYS A 60 -12.90 2.66 11.69
C LYS A 60 -13.25 1.19 11.45
N LEU A 61 -14.33 0.91 10.71
CA LEU A 61 -14.71 -0.46 10.34
C LEU A 61 -13.64 -1.11 9.45
N LEU A 62 -13.04 -0.35 8.54
CA LEU A 62 -11.92 -0.80 7.73
C LEU A 62 -10.67 -1.07 8.58
N ASN A 63 -10.40 -0.35 9.67
CA ASN A 63 -9.25 -0.67 10.54
C ASN A 63 -9.37 -2.05 11.21
N TYR A 64 -10.60 -2.45 11.58
CA TYR A 64 -10.84 -3.79 12.12
C TYR A 64 -10.77 -4.86 11.04
N GLY A 65 -11.38 -4.60 9.87
CA GLY A 65 -11.45 -5.60 8.80
C GLY A 65 -10.21 -5.69 7.90
N ALA A 66 -9.45 -4.61 7.73
CA ALA A 66 -8.34 -4.56 6.79
C ALA A 66 -7.22 -5.53 7.17
N TYR A 67 -6.99 -5.73 8.47
CA TYR A 67 -5.93 -6.61 8.97
C TYR A 67 -6.38 -8.05 9.22
N GLU A 68 -7.61 -8.42 8.81
CA GLU A 68 -8.06 -9.81 8.79
C GLU A 68 -7.35 -10.58 7.68
N ASP A 69 -6.92 -11.82 7.97
CA ASP A 69 -6.09 -12.63 7.06
C ASP A 69 -6.78 -12.86 5.68
N TYR A 70 -8.10 -13.04 5.68
CA TYR A 70 -8.89 -13.16 4.44
C TYR A 70 -8.87 -11.86 3.62
N VAL A 71 -8.96 -10.70 4.27
CA VAL A 71 -8.99 -9.40 3.59
C VAL A 71 -7.60 -9.05 3.06
N GLN A 72 -6.55 -9.24 3.86
CA GLN A 72 -5.16 -9.06 3.44
C GLN A 72 -4.78 -9.93 2.23
N SER A 73 -5.39 -11.09 2.05
CA SER A 73 -5.12 -12.00 0.92
C SER A 73 -5.99 -11.79 -0.31
N HIS A 74 -7.06 -11.00 -0.22
CA HIS A 74 -8.03 -10.82 -1.31
C HIS A 74 -8.26 -9.37 -1.73
N VAL A 75 -7.79 -8.39 -0.95
CA VAL A 75 -8.03 -6.96 -1.20
C VAL A 75 -6.72 -6.19 -1.23
N VAL A 76 -6.29 -5.83 -2.45
CA VAL A 76 -5.03 -5.13 -2.70
C VAL A 76 -4.90 -3.83 -1.90
N GLN A 77 -5.98 -3.08 -1.69
CA GLN A 77 -5.95 -1.83 -0.92
C GLN A 77 -5.65 -2.06 0.56
N ALA A 78 -6.05 -3.22 1.12
CA ALA A 78 -5.81 -3.55 2.52
C ALA A 78 -4.33 -3.82 2.79
N GLU A 79 -3.62 -4.37 1.80
CA GLU A 79 -2.18 -4.67 1.87
C GLU A 79 -1.29 -3.43 2.05
N TYR A 80 -1.79 -2.23 1.71
CA TYR A 80 -1.10 -0.97 1.96
C TYR A 80 -1.96 0.02 2.77
N TRP A 81 -2.94 -0.51 3.51
CA TRP A 81 -3.62 0.27 4.53
C TRP A 81 -2.71 0.41 5.75
N HIS A 82 -2.43 1.66 6.12
CA HIS A 82 -1.50 1.97 7.20
C HIS A 82 -2.25 2.76 8.27
N ASP A 83 -2.66 2.10 9.35
CA ASP A 83 -3.34 2.73 10.49
C ASP A 83 -2.31 3.32 11.46
N PRO A 84 -2.05 4.65 11.44
CA PRO A 84 -1.06 5.27 12.31
C PRO A 84 -1.49 5.28 13.78
N LEU A 85 -2.76 4.96 14.08
CA LEU A 85 -3.25 4.88 15.45
C LEU A 85 -2.99 3.51 16.07
N GLN A 86 -2.74 2.48 15.26
CA GLN A 86 -2.49 1.10 15.67
C GLN A 86 -1.31 0.51 14.91
N GLU A 87 -0.19 1.21 14.99
CA GLU A 87 1.05 0.89 14.29
C GLU A 87 1.53 -0.56 14.52
N ASP A 88 1.37 -1.07 15.74
CA ASP A 88 1.77 -2.43 16.09
C ASP A 88 0.93 -3.50 15.38
N ILE A 89 -0.37 -3.24 15.15
CA ILE A 89 -1.21 -4.14 14.36
C ILE A 89 -0.77 -4.10 12.90
N TYR A 90 -0.57 -2.90 12.35
CA TYR A 90 -0.09 -2.71 10.98
C TYR A 90 1.19 -3.51 10.72
N LYS A 91 2.21 -3.35 11.57
CA LYS A 91 3.51 -4.04 11.45
C LYS A 91 3.39 -5.56 11.53
N ASN A 92 2.46 -6.09 12.31
CA ASN A 92 2.31 -7.53 12.54
C ASN A 92 1.36 -8.22 11.54
N ARG A 93 0.48 -7.48 10.87
CA ARG A 93 -0.60 -8.04 10.04
C ARG A 93 -0.57 -7.66 8.57
N SER A 94 0.10 -6.55 8.21
CA SER A 94 0.23 -6.16 6.80
C SER A 94 1.08 -7.19 6.04
N VAL A 95 0.56 -7.75 4.94
CA VAL A 95 1.25 -8.83 4.19
C VAL A 95 2.13 -8.31 3.04
N PHE A 96 2.04 -7.02 2.71
CA PHE A 96 2.80 -6.41 1.63
C PHE A 96 3.91 -5.48 2.13
N LEU A 97 5.05 -5.59 1.44
CA LEU A 97 6.36 -5.02 1.76
C LEU A 97 6.79 -5.25 3.22
#